data_AF-A0A941EDR1-F1
#
_entry.id   AF-A0A941EDR1-F1
#
_cell.length_a   1.000
_cell.length_b   1.000
_cell.length_c   1.000
_cell.angle_alpha   90.00
_cell.angle_beta   90.00
_cell.angle_gamma   90.00
#
_symmetry.space_group_name_H-M   'P 1'
#
loop_
_entity.id
_entity.type
_entity.pdbx_description
1 polymer ?
#
loop_
_entity_poly.entity_id
_entity_poly.type
_entity_poly.pdbx_seq_one_letter_code
_entity_poly.pdbx_strand_id
1 'polypeptide(L)'
;MTAMTAAAEGSDPDDATLLAALDLVQAEAWHALAGLAESFRLQPHLDDDCVWSGGYPQYGARVDAACRRLSEVGAVTPLYPWMRAERPSLGADGQLSPADAVRLATTIIRGERFGDGMIASALDEGILQAVIASLASWYDDRHEAQQR
;
A
#
# COMPACT_ATOMS: atom_id res chain seq x y z
N MET A 1 -0.69 35.28 31.97
CA MET A 1 -1.05 34.64 30.68
C MET A 1 0.16 33.83 30.25
N THR A 2 0.16 32.54 30.58
CA THR A 2 1.27 31.63 30.28
C THR A 2 1.02 31.01 28.93
N ALA A 3 1.93 31.25 27.97
CA ALA A 3 1.95 30.55 26.70
C ALA A 3 2.26 29.07 26.98
N MET A 4 1.28 28.21 26.70
CA MET A 4 1.47 26.77 26.71
C MET A 4 1.97 26.40 25.32
N THR A 5 3.27 26.17 25.21
CA THR A 5 3.89 25.54 24.05
C THR A 5 3.27 24.16 23.88
N ALA A 6 2.36 24.02 22.91
CA ALA A 6 1.84 22.73 22.51
C ALA A 6 3.00 21.94 21.89
N ALA A 7 3.31 20.79 22.50
CA ALA A 7 4.30 19.86 22.02
C ALA A 7 3.90 19.35 20.62
N ALA A 8 4.85 19.37 19.69
CA ALA A 8 4.73 18.65 18.43
C ALA A 8 4.90 17.15 18.72
N GLU A 9 3.85 16.51 19.22
CA GLU A 9 3.78 15.05 19.39
C GLU A 9 2.84 14.47 18.34
N GLY A 10 3.40 13.74 17.36
CA GLY A 10 2.65 12.79 16.53
C GLY A 10 1.93 13.34 15.30
N SER A 11 2.55 14.24 14.54
CA SER A 11 2.04 14.61 13.20
C SER A 11 2.15 13.43 12.24
N ASP A 12 1.12 13.20 11.40
CA ASP A 12 1.21 12.31 10.24
C ASP A 12 2.46 12.69 9.42
N PRO A 13 3.35 11.75 9.05
CA PRO A 13 4.46 12.07 8.16
C PRO A 13 3.92 12.69 6.86
N ASP A 14 4.61 13.72 6.38
CA ASP A 14 4.27 14.31 5.09
C ASP A 14 4.55 13.32 3.94
N ASP A 15 3.94 13.60 2.79
CA ASP A 15 4.03 12.74 1.60
C ASP A 15 5.48 12.54 1.14
N ALA A 16 6.30 13.59 1.23
CA ALA A 16 7.70 13.54 0.83
C ALA A 16 8.49 12.55 1.71
N THR A 17 8.22 12.53 3.01
CA THR A 17 8.84 11.62 3.98
C THR A 17 8.46 10.17 3.69
N LEU A 18 7.18 9.91 3.38
CA LEU A 18 6.72 8.57 3.03
C LEU A 18 7.35 8.06 1.73
N LEU A 19 7.41 8.90 0.69
CA LEU A 19 8.00 8.52 -0.59
C LEU A 19 9.52 8.39 -0.53
N ALA A 20 10.19 9.16 0.32
CA ALA A 20 11.63 9.02 0.56
C ALA A 20 12.02 7.72 1.28
N ALA A 21 11.06 7.07 1.95
CA ALA A 21 11.29 5.79 2.63
C ALA A 21 11.16 4.57 1.70
N LEU A 22 10.68 4.75 0.47
CA LEU A 22 10.58 3.69 -0.52
C LEU A 22 11.98 3.23 -0.96
N ASP A 23 12.18 1.91 -1.03
CA ASP A 23 13.47 1.32 -1.37
C ASP A 23 13.63 1.23 -2.90
N LEU A 24 14.19 2.29 -3.48
CA LEU A 24 14.45 2.38 -4.92
C LEU A 24 15.56 1.43 -5.41
N VAL A 25 16.36 0.85 -4.52
CA VAL A 25 17.46 -0.05 -4.90
C VAL A 25 16.94 -1.45 -5.22
N GLN A 26 15.77 -1.81 -4.68
CA GLN A 26 15.11 -3.11 -4.88
C GLN A 26 14.42 -3.22 -6.25
N ALA A 27 15.16 -2.99 -7.34
CA ALA A 27 14.63 -2.96 -8.71
C ALA A 27 13.85 -4.22 -9.11
N GLU A 28 14.29 -5.40 -8.67
CA GLU A 28 13.54 -6.66 -8.92
C GLU A 28 12.17 -6.67 -8.23
N ALA A 29 12.06 -6.11 -7.02
CA ALA A 29 10.78 -6.03 -6.31
C ALA A 29 9.83 -5.04 -7.01
N TRP A 30 10.35 -3.92 -7.52
CA TRP A 30 9.58 -2.98 -8.32
C TRP A 30 9.08 -3.59 -9.63
N HIS A 31 9.94 -4.28 -10.38
CA HIS A 31 9.51 -4.97 -11.60
C HIS A 31 8.45 -6.04 -11.32
N ALA A 32 8.60 -6.80 -10.23
CA ALA A 32 7.59 -7.77 -9.82
C ALA A 32 6.27 -7.09 -9.41
N LEU A 33 6.33 -5.94 -8.74
CA LEU A 33 5.16 -5.16 -8.36
C LEU A 33 4.42 -4.62 -9.60
N ALA A 34 5.15 -4.14 -10.61
CA ALA A 34 4.58 -3.73 -11.89
C ALA A 34 3.92 -4.91 -12.64
N GLY A 35 4.55 -6.09 -12.63
CA GLY A 35 3.94 -7.31 -13.18
C GLY A 35 2.64 -7.71 -12.47
N LEU A 36 2.57 -7.54 -11.15
CA LEU A 36 1.35 -7.76 -10.38
C LEU A 36 0.28 -6.71 -10.69
N ALA A 37 0.66 -5.44 -10.85
CA ALA A 37 -0.26 -4.37 -11.27
C ALA A 37 -0.95 -4.75 -12.58
N GLU A 38 -0.17 -5.22 -13.57
CA GLU A 38 -0.69 -5.66 -14.86
C GLU A 38 -1.55 -6.92 -14.74
N SER A 39 -1.15 -7.89 -13.91
CA SER A 39 -1.96 -9.09 -13.66
C SER A 39 -3.34 -8.75 -13.07
N PHE A 40 -3.40 -7.86 -12.08
CA PHE A 40 -4.66 -7.39 -11.50
C PHE A 40 -5.47 -6.56 -12.50
N ARG A 41 -4.82 -5.75 -13.34
CA ARG A 41 -5.53 -4.98 -14.38
C ARG A 41 -6.22 -5.90 -15.40
N LEU A 42 -5.54 -6.97 -15.82
CA LEU A 42 -6.09 -7.95 -16.77
C LEU A 42 -7.14 -8.86 -16.13
N GLN A 43 -6.94 -9.23 -14.87
CA GLN A 43 -7.82 -10.11 -14.10
C GLN A 43 -7.99 -9.54 -12.68
N PRO A 44 -8.96 -8.63 -12.47
CA PRO A 44 -9.15 -7.95 -11.17
C PRO A 44 -9.36 -8.89 -9.99
N HIS A 45 -10.01 -10.02 -10.25
CA HIS A 45 -10.25 -11.09 -9.28
C HIS A 45 -10.01 -12.45 -9.92
N LEU A 46 -9.43 -13.35 -9.15
CA LEU A 46 -9.39 -14.79 -9.39
C LEU A 46 -10.07 -15.51 -8.23
N ASP A 47 -10.70 -16.65 -8.52
CA ASP A 47 -11.42 -17.45 -7.52
C ASP A 47 -10.51 -17.89 -6.36
N ASP A 48 -9.20 -18.00 -6.60
CA ASP A 48 -8.21 -18.42 -5.62
C ASP A 48 -7.44 -17.25 -4.97
N ASP A 49 -7.73 -15.98 -5.29
CA ASP A 49 -7.06 -14.84 -4.64
C ASP A 49 -7.37 -14.78 -3.14
N CYS A 50 -8.60 -15.11 -2.75
CA CYS A 50 -9.02 -15.17 -1.35
C CYS A 50 -10.17 -16.16 -1.16
N VAL A 51 -9.93 -17.19 -0.35
CA VAL A 51 -10.95 -18.19 0.02
C VAL A 51 -11.23 -18.10 1.52
N TRP A 52 -12.49 -17.94 1.90
CA TRP A 52 -12.88 -17.95 3.30
C TRP A 52 -13.05 -19.38 3.80
N SER A 53 -12.37 -19.74 4.90
CA SER A 53 -12.46 -21.05 5.53
C SER A 53 -12.49 -20.91 7.04
N GLY A 54 -13.54 -21.44 7.67
CA GLY A 54 -13.70 -21.36 9.12
C GLY A 54 -13.80 -19.93 9.67
N GLY A 55 -14.21 -18.96 8.85
CA GLY A 55 -14.28 -17.54 9.21
C GLY A 55 -12.97 -16.75 8.99
N TYR A 56 -11.92 -17.40 8.48
CA TYR A 56 -10.64 -16.78 8.19
C TYR A 56 -10.38 -16.69 6.69
N PRO A 57 -9.82 -15.59 6.18
CA PRO A 57 -9.39 -15.51 4.80
C PRO A 57 -8.11 -16.32 4.58
N GLN A 58 -8.07 -17.09 3.50
CA GLN A 58 -6.87 -17.75 2.99
C GLN A 58 -6.49 -17.07 1.69
N TYR A 59 -5.33 -16.41 1.68
CA TYR A 59 -4.85 -15.66 0.53
C TYR A 59 -4.15 -16.57 -0.47
N GLY A 60 -4.46 -16.35 -1.75
CA GLY A 60 -3.79 -17.00 -2.85
C GLY A 60 -2.38 -16.47 -3.07
N ALA A 61 -1.60 -17.21 -3.88
CA ALA A 61 -0.21 -16.87 -4.17
C ALA A 61 -0.02 -15.47 -4.76
N ARG A 62 -0.99 -14.99 -5.54
CA ARG A 62 -0.96 -13.65 -6.15
C ARG A 62 -1.10 -12.54 -5.10
N VAL A 63 -2.03 -12.69 -4.16
CA VAL A 63 -2.23 -11.73 -3.05
C VAL A 63 -1.05 -11.76 -2.09
N ASP A 64 -0.56 -12.95 -1.73
CA ASP A 64 0.65 -13.11 -0.90
C ASP A 64 1.87 -12.44 -1.56
N ALA A 65 2.05 -12.65 -2.87
CA ALA A 65 3.11 -12.00 -3.62
C ALA A 65 2.97 -10.48 -3.58
N ALA A 66 1.77 -9.93 -3.76
CA ALA A 66 1.53 -8.49 -3.66
C ALA A 66 1.90 -7.92 -2.29
N CYS A 67 1.40 -8.51 -1.19
CA CYS A 67 1.72 -8.03 0.16
C CYS A 67 3.21 -8.11 0.47
N ARG A 68 3.88 -9.18 0.00
CA ARG A 68 5.32 -9.33 0.11
C ARG A 68 6.07 -8.24 -0.66
N ARG A 69 5.71 -7.98 -1.92
CA ARG A 69 6.39 -6.95 -2.74
C ARG A 69 6.19 -5.56 -2.20
N LEU A 70 4.99 -5.22 -1.72
CA LEU A 70 4.74 -3.95 -1.03
C LEU A 70 5.65 -3.77 0.20
N SER A 71 5.93 -4.85 0.93
CA SER A 71 6.88 -4.81 2.04
C SER A 71 8.33 -4.66 1.56
N GLU A 72 8.74 -5.39 0.52
CA GLU A 72 10.09 -5.36 -0.05
C GLU A 72 10.46 -3.99 -0.64
N VAL A 73 9.51 -3.26 -1.23
CA VAL A 73 9.74 -1.89 -1.75
C VAL A 73 9.64 -0.80 -0.68
N GLY A 74 9.42 -1.17 0.59
CA GLY A 74 9.33 -0.23 1.71
C GLY A 74 7.98 0.47 1.86
N ALA A 75 6.94 0.08 1.12
CA ALA A 75 5.61 0.68 1.22
C ALA A 75 4.88 0.33 2.53
N VAL A 76 5.28 -0.75 3.21
CA VAL A 76 4.81 -1.09 4.56
C VAL A 76 5.80 -0.52 5.58
N THR A 77 5.51 0.67 6.10
CA THR A 77 6.48 1.46 6.87
C THR A 77 6.10 1.64 8.35
N PRO A 78 7.06 1.68 9.28
CA PRO A 78 6.80 2.08 10.67
C PRO A 78 6.56 3.59 10.81
N LEU A 79 6.90 4.40 9.81
CA LEU A 79 6.80 5.87 9.86
C LEU A 79 5.36 6.38 9.96
N TYR A 80 4.41 5.64 9.38
CA TYR A 80 3.00 6.00 9.39
C TYR A 80 2.28 5.42 10.62
N PRO A 81 1.66 6.25 11.48
CA PRO A 81 0.99 5.81 12.69
C PRO A 81 -0.42 5.26 12.39
N TRP A 82 -0.51 4.17 11.62
CA TRP A 82 -1.74 3.60 11.06
C TRP A 82 -2.88 3.33 12.05
N MET A 83 -2.60 3.11 13.34
CA MET A 83 -3.64 2.92 14.37
C MET A 83 -4.32 4.23 14.81
N ARG A 84 -3.70 5.38 14.55
CA ARG A 84 -4.15 6.70 15.01
C ARG A 84 -4.51 7.64 13.86
N ALA A 85 -3.98 7.37 12.68
CA ALA A 85 -4.24 8.17 11.49
C ALA A 85 -5.54 7.74 10.81
N GLU A 86 -6.20 8.70 10.16
CA GLU A 86 -7.35 8.41 9.32
C GLU A 86 -6.90 7.62 8.08
N ARG A 87 -7.68 6.59 7.73
CA ARG A 87 -7.41 5.78 6.53
C ARG A 87 -7.73 6.63 5.30
N PRO A 88 -6.80 6.79 4.34
CA PRO A 88 -7.11 7.46 3.09
C PRO A 88 -8.25 6.75 2.35
N SER A 89 -9.17 7.54 1.78
CA SER A 89 -10.21 7.03 0.89
C SER A 89 -9.72 6.95 -0.54
N LEU A 90 -10.20 5.96 -1.29
CA LEU A 90 -10.01 5.92 -2.73
C LEU A 90 -10.69 7.13 -3.38
N GLY A 91 -10.04 7.77 -4.37
CA GLY A 91 -10.66 8.83 -5.16
C GLY A 91 -11.90 8.32 -5.91
N ALA A 92 -12.78 9.23 -6.34
CA ALA A 92 -13.98 8.85 -7.11
C ALA A 92 -13.66 8.22 -8.48
N ASP A 93 -12.44 8.44 -8.98
CA ASP A 93 -11.86 7.86 -10.18
C ASP A 93 -11.09 6.55 -9.90
N GLY A 94 -11.08 6.08 -8.66
CA GLY A 94 -10.35 4.89 -8.22
C GLY A 94 -8.84 5.09 -8.12
N GLN A 95 -8.34 6.33 -8.22
CA GLN A 95 -6.93 6.63 -8.15
C GLN A 95 -6.47 6.92 -6.72
N LEU A 96 -5.17 6.69 -6.49
CA LEU A 96 -4.47 7.00 -5.24
C LEU A 96 -3.21 7.79 -5.53
N SER A 97 -2.93 8.79 -4.69
CA SER A 97 -1.60 9.37 -4.65
C SER A 97 -0.59 8.29 -4.20
N PRO A 98 0.67 8.34 -4.65
CA PRO A 98 1.68 7.36 -4.21
C PRO A 98 1.90 7.37 -2.69
N ALA A 99 1.75 8.53 -2.04
CA ALA A 99 1.85 8.62 -0.58
C ALA A 99 0.65 7.96 0.13
N ASP A 100 -0.56 8.16 -0.37
CA ASP A 100 -1.74 7.46 0.16
C ASP A 100 -1.69 5.96 -0.09
N ALA A 101 -1.06 5.54 -1.19
CA ALA A 101 -0.79 4.13 -1.43
C ALA A 101 0.15 3.53 -0.37
N VAL A 102 1.19 4.26 0.08
CA VAL A 102 2.05 3.86 1.23
C VAL A 102 1.25 3.79 2.53
N ARG A 103 0.42 4.80 2.82
CA ARG A 103 -0.46 4.82 4.00
C ARG A 103 -1.40 3.60 4.01
N LEU A 104 -2.06 3.34 2.89
CA LEU A 104 -2.99 2.21 2.73
C LEU A 104 -2.27 0.86 2.79
N ALA A 105 -1.14 0.68 2.10
CA ALA A 105 -0.34 -0.54 2.19
C ALA A 105 0.04 -0.85 3.65
N THR A 106 0.49 0.18 4.38
CA THR A 106 0.84 0.07 5.79
C THR A 106 -0.38 -0.32 6.64
N THR A 107 -1.50 0.38 6.49
CA THR A 107 -2.75 0.11 7.22
C THR A 107 -3.23 -1.31 6.98
N ILE A 108 -3.41 -1.70 5.72
CA ILE A 108 -3.99 -2.99 5.32
C ILE A 108 -3.12 -4.15 5.82
N ILE A 109 -1.83 -4.15 5.49
CA ILE A 109 -0.94 -5.29 5.77
C ILE A 109 -0.62 -5.41 7.27
N ARG A 110 -0.42 -4.28 7.97
CA ARG A 110 -0.18 -4.34 9.42
C ARG A 110 -1.46 -4.65 10.17
N GLY A 111 -2.59 -4.08 9.76
CA GLY A 111 -3.87 -4.24 10.44
C GLY A 111 -4.47 -5.64 10.28
N GLU A 112 -4.16 -6.38 9.21
CA GLU A 112 -4.52 -7.81 9.10
C GLU A 112 -4.02 -8.65 10.30
N ARG A 113 -2.91 -8.24 10.94
CA ARG A 113 -2.39 -8.95 12.13
C ARG A 113 -3.24 -8.74 13.39
N PHE A 114 -4.16 -7.79 13.35
CA PHE A 114 -5.01 -7.38 14.48
C PHE A 114 -6.49 -7.67 14.25
N GLY A 115 -6.86 -8.17 13.08
CA GLY A 115 -8.21 -8.59 12.73
C GLY A 115 -8.23 -9.29 11.39
N ASP A 116 -9.13 -10.25 11.24
CA ASP A 116 -9.22 -11.06 10.04
C ASP A 116 -9.94 -10.28 8.92
N GLY A 117 -9.38 -10.29 7.71
CA GLY A 117 -10.08 -9.87 6.50
C GLY A 117 -9.88 -8.42 6.04
N MET A 118 -8.90 -7.71 6.57
CA MET A 118 -8.52 -6.37 6.09
C MET A 118 -7.95 -6.41 4.67
N ILE A 119 -7.06 -7.36 4.38
CA ILE A 119 -6.57 -7.59 3.02
C ILE A 119 -7.71 -8.10 2.13
N ALA A 120 -8.61 -8.93 2.66
CA ALA A 120 -9.75 -9.46 1.90
C ALA A 120 -10.73 -8.35 1.48
N SER A 121 -11.10 -7.45 2.40
CA SER A 121 -11.93 -6.27 2.09
C SER A 121 -11.21 -5.32 1.13
N ALA A 122 -9.91 -5.07 1.33
CA ALA A 122 -9.14 -4.23 0.41
C ALA A 122 -9.05 -4.83 -1.01
N LEU A 123 -8.99 -6.15 -1.13
CA LEU A 123 -9.02 -6.85 -2.41
C LEU A 123 -10.37 -6.74 -3.10
N ASP A 124 -11.46 -6.96 -2.35
CA ASP A 124 -12.85 -6.89 -2.86
C ASP A 124 -13.23 -5.47 -3.30
N GLU A 125 -12.80 -4.47 -2.54
CA GLU A 125 -13.05 -3.05 -2.82
C GLU A 125 -12.12 -2.46 -3.89
N GLY A 126 -11.18 -3.24 -4.44
CA GLY A 126 -10.23 -2.77 -5.45
C GLY A 126 -9.08 -1.91 -4.90
N ILE A 127 -8.99 -1.73 -3.58
CA ILE A 127 -8.00 -0.87 -2.92
C ILE A 127 -6.60 -1.46 -3.04
N LEU A 128 -6.44 -2.77 -2.89
CA LEU A 128 -5.13 -3.41 -3.03
C LEU A 128 -4.57 -3.20 -4.44
N GLN A 129 -5.42 -3.33 -5.46
CA GLN A 129 -5.10 -3.12 -6.86
C GLN A 129 -4.69 -1.67 -7.12
N ALA A 130 -5.44 -0.70 -6.56
CA ALA A 130 -5.12 0.72 -6.69
C ALA A 130 -3.79 1.10 -6.00
N VAL A 131 -3.50 0.51 -4.83
CA VAL A 131 -2.22 0.70 -4.12
C VAL A 131 -1.05 0.22 -4.99
N ILE A 132 -1.16 -0.99 -5.53
CA ILE A 132 -0.10 -1.61 -6.36
C ILE A 132 0.11 -0.79 -7.65
N ALA A 133 -0.98 -0.40 -8.33
CA ALA A 133 -0.92 0.36 -9.57
C ALA A 133 -0.31 1.75 -9.36
N SER A 134 -0.71 2.46 -8.31
CA SER A 134 -0.20 3.79 -7.97
C SER A 134 1.32 3.77 -7.72
N LEU A 135 1.80 2.81 -6.93
CA LEU A 135 3.22 2.68 -6.62
C LEU A 135 4.04 2.24 -7.83
N ALA A 136 3.55 1.30 -8.63
CA ALA A 136 4.22 0.87 -9.86
C ALA A 136 4.39 2.03 -10.85
N SER A 137 3.31 2.77 -11.12
CA SER A 137 3.35 3.95 -12.01
C SER A 137 4.31 5.03 -11.50
N TRP A 138 4.30 5.30 -10.20
CA TRP A 138 5.21 6.28 -9.60
C TRP A 138 6.68 5.92 -9.78
N TYR A 139 7.03 4.64 -9.62
CA TYR A 139 8.40 4.17 -9.81
C TYR A 139 8.84 4.31 -11.28
N ASP A 140 7.98 3.90 -12.22
CA ASP A 140 8.25 3.98 -13.65
C ASP A 140 8.46 5.43 -14.11
N ASP A 141 7.55 6.34 -13.74
CA ASP A 141 7.66 7.79 -14.06
C ASP A 141 8.98 8.39 -13.57
N ARG A 142 9.40 7.97 -12.36
CA ARG A 142 10.63 8.46 -11.72
C ARG A 142 11.88 7.90 -12.39
N HIS A 143 11.84 6.64 -12.83
CA HIS A 143 12.94 5.99 -13.54
C HIS A 143 13.11 6.59 -14.95
N GLU A 144 12.01 6.88 -15.65
CA GLU A 144 12.04 7.59 -16.94
C GLU A 144 12.57 9.03 -16.83
N ALA A 145 12.25 9.73 -15.73
CA ALA A 145 12.77 11.07 -15.48
C ALA A 145 14.28 11.09 -15.21
N GLN A 146 14.85 10.01 -14.67
CA GLN A 146 16.28 9.88 -14.38
C GLN A 146 17.13 9.52 -15.61
N GLN A 147 16.50 9.01 -16.67
CA GLN A 147 17.16 8.63 -17.93
C GLN A 147 17.17 9.73 -19.00
N ARG A 148 16.46 10.84 -18.75
CA ARG A 148 16.40 12.02 -19.62
C ARG A 148 17.42 13.07 -19.20
#